data_AF-A0A7S4MIY1-F1
#
_entry.id   AF-A0A7S4MIY1-F1
#
_cell.length_a   1.000
_cell.length_b   1.000
_cell.length_c   1.000
_cell.angle_alpha   90.00
_cell.angle_beta   90.00
_cell.angle_gamma   90.00
#
_symmetry.space_group_name_H-M   'P 1'
#
loop_
_entity.id
_entity.type
_entity.pdbx_description
1 polymer ?
#
loop_
_entity_poly.entity_id
_entity_poly.type
_entity_poly.pdbx_seq_one_letter_code
_entity_poly.pdbx_strand_id
1 'polypeptide(L)'
;CMATKVSVSALGTADKEGWLTKQGGKIKTWKKRWFVLKGDTLYYFKTQKDSEQTGEIKLLSTSACNPEPGKSKGKKYQFSVGTPNRVYYIFDETEKGMQQWVDKISKTIDNISNGGSGGASSSATVGNEPAPAATPVEQPKTTEPEKPSSPDPSPTVGNTDISKEEPKNTTGTSDGHLAKLNAAKSAIPFLSDDDSKVLEFWSIWSESIPNAEDMEGVSERIEFTLATSASREKLTWRAAGPQNAFIQKMVDFFWNVGAPESEIDKLNDVGALINPTKIGSWIDMSEKGGMDGGWYFPVDNTIKLALAAGDPGEPTNMVEDWAAQQNVEQSYSVGRDMGAAPPRQTEIFLRLPGSDVESQVSLALDAFSSFKFPEIPEAAKTILKEQSKAGICLSIITSSEGFVRLGILVPQPTRGCVDDLCGVVGASSDDIHALESSINSDGPSFVEYQHLTEGFGYGVYKEGFDVVFHYSLN
;
A
#
# COMPACT_ATOMS: atom_id res chain seq x y z
N CYS A 1 -30.44 -0.28 -1.36
CA CYS A 1 -30.64 -1.65 -1.86
C CYS A 1 -29.34 -2.42 -1.72
N MET A 2 -29.29 -3.45 -0.86
CA MET A 2 -28.14 -4.34 -0.84
C MET A 2 -28.15 -5.19 -2.12
N ALA A 3 -27.07 -5.13 -2.91
CA ALA A 3 -26.89 -6.07 -4.00
C ALA A 3 -26.68 -7.46 -3.38
N THR A 4 -27.52 -8.43 -3.74
CA THR A 4 -27.38 -9.81 -3.28
C THR A 4 -26.07 -10.37 -3.85
N LYS A 5 -25.13 -10.68 -2.97
CA LYS A 5 -23.90 -11.37 -3.35
C LYS A 5 -24.20 -12.85 -3.63
N VAL A 6 -23.53 -13.41 -4.64
CA VAL A 6 -23.74 -14.74 -5.21
C VAL A 6 -22.37 -15.42 -5.31
N SER A 7 -22.27 -16.69 -4.89
CA SER A 7 -21.05 -17.50 -5.04
C SER A 7 -20.95 -18.11 -6.44
N VAL A 8 -19.74 -18.56 -6.82
CA VAL A 8 -19.57 -19.35 -8.06
C VAL A 8 -20.47 -20.58 -8.05
N SER A 9 -20.53 -21.29 -6.92
CA SER A 9 -21.36 -22.50 -6.77
C SER A 9 -22.87 -22.24 -6.89
N ALA A 10 -23.34 -21.07 -6.43
CA ALA A 10 -24.74 -20.71 -6.47
C ALA A 10 -25.25 -20.38 -7.89
N LEU A 11 -24.35 -20.06 -8.83
CA LEU A 11 -24.71 -19.81 -10.24
C LEU A 11 -25.10 -21.09 -11.01
N GLY A 12 -24.75 -22.27 -10.48
CA GLY A 12 -25.02 -23.56 -11.13
C GLY A 12 -24.30 -23.70 -12.48
N THR A 13 -24.91 -24.39 -13.44
CA THR A 13 -24.30 -24.60 -14.77
C THR A 13 -24.20 -23.29 -15.56
N ALA A 14 -22.98 -22.83 -15.85
CA ALA A 14 -22.73 -21.61 -16.62
C ALA A 14 -23.00 -21.77 -18.13
N ASP A 15 -23.39 -20.67 -18.79
CA ASP A 15 -23.50 -20.62 -20.26
C ASP A 15 -22.11 -20.54 -20.92
N LYS A 16 -21.17 -19.89 -20.23
CA LYS A 16 -19.73 -19.92 -20.50
C LYS A 16 -18.99 -19.48 -19.24
N GLU A 17 -17.87 -20.11 -18.95
CA GLU A 17 -16.97 -19.71 -17.86
C GLU A 17 -15.51 -19.83 -18.28
N GLY A 18 -14.63 -19.08 -17.62
CA GLY A 18 -13.22 -19.02 -18.01
C GLY A 18 -12.45 -17.87 -17.37
N TRP A 19 -11.13 -17.99 -17.35
CA TRP A 19 -10.25 -16.90 -16.93
C TRP A 19 -10.15 -15.85 -18.04
N LEU A 20 -10.36 -14.59 -17.66
CA LEU A 20 -10.13 -13.43 -18.53
C LEU A 20 -9.43 -12.34 -17.73
N THR A 21 -8.77 -11.42 -18.42
CA THR A 21 -8.14 -10.27 -17.77
C THR A 21 -8.87 -8.99 -18.15
N LYS A 22 -9.39 -8.27 -17.15
CA LYS A 22 -10.22 -7.07 -17.33
C LYS A 22 -9.52 -5.82 -16.85
N GLN A 23 -9.83 -4.68 -17.47
CA GLN A 23 -9.41 -3.38 -16.98
C GLN A 23 -10.28 -2.94 -15.79
N GLY A 24 -9.67 -2.28 -14.81
CA GLY A 24 -10.34 -1.63 -13.70
C GLY A 24 -11.16 -0.42 -14.15
N GLY A 25 -12.10 0.00 -13.30
CA GLY A 25 -13.06 1.05 -13.64
C GLY A 25 -12.50 2.45 -13.46
N LYS A 26 -12.21 2.76 -12.20
CA LYS A 26 -11.63 4.03 -11.77
C LYS A 26 -10.12 4.02 -12.01
N ILE A 27 -9.44 2.96 -11.57
CA ILE A 27 -8.01 2.75 -11.77
C ILE A 27 -7.82 1.77 -12.92
N LYS A 28 -7.00 2.13 -13.92
CA LYS A 28 -6.91 1.45 -15.22
C LYS A 28 -5.97 0.24 -15.24
N THR A 29 -5.80 -0.41 -14.09
CA THR A 29 -5.03 -1.66 -13.95
C THR A 29 -5.75 -2.86 -14.57
N TRP A 30 -5.01 -3.92 -14.90
CA TRP A 30 -5.54 -5.13 -15.52
C TRP A 30 -5.53 -6.28 -14.52
N LYS A 31 -6.68 -6.93 -14.31
CA LYS A 31 -6.84 -7.99 -13.29
C LYS A 31 -7.38 -9.26 -13.91
N LYS A 32 -6.72 -10.39 -13.62
CA LYS A 32 -7.20 -11.73 -14.00
C LYS A 32 -8.36 -12.11 -13.08
N ARG A 33 -9.49 -12.49 -13.67
CA ARG A 33 -10.73 -12.82 -12.97
C ARG A 33 -11.38 -14.04 -13.62
N TRP A 34 -12.03 -14.85 -12.80
CA TRP A 34 -12.85 -15.94 -13.28
C TRP A 34 -14.21 -15.37 -13.71
N PHE A 35 -14.50 -15.40 -14.99
CA PHE A 35 -15.76 -14.89 -15.54
C PHE A 35 -16.76 -16.03 -15.69
N VAL A 36 -18.02 -15.74 -15.38
CA VAL A 36 -19.15 -16.65 -15.53
C VAL A 36 -20.29 -15.90 -16.20
N LEU A 37 -20.62 -16.28 -17.43
CA LEU A 37 -21.84 -15.84 -18.11
C LEU A 37 -22.98 -16.76 -17.68
N LYS A 38 -24.02 -16.19 -17.08
CA LYS A 38 -25.23 -16.89 -16.69
C LYS A 38 -26.45 -16.04 -17.00
N GLY A 39 -27.30 -16.51 -17.91
CA GLY A 39 -28.45 -15.76 -18.40
C GLY A 39 -28.03 -14.45 -19.07
N ASP A 40 -28.55 -13.34 -18.56
CA ASP A 40 -28.29 -11.97 -19.05
C ASP A 40 -27.19 -11.25 -18.27
N THR A 41 -26.45 -11.95 -17.40
CA THR A 41 -25.48 -11.34 -16.50
C THR A 41 -24.12 -12.02 -16.61
N LEU A 42 -23.08 -11.20 -16.77
CA LEU A 42 -21.69 -11.63 -16.79
C LEU A 42 -21.06 -11.32 -15.43
N TYR A 43 -20.91 -12.33 -14.60
CA TYR A 43 -20.29 -12.26 -13.28
C TYR A 43 -18.78 -12.42 -13.39
N TYR A 44 -18.03 -11.84 -12.47
CA TYR A 44 -16.60 -12.10 -12.34
C TYR A 44 -16.14 -12.19 -10.89
N PHE A 45 -15.21 -13.11 -10.64
CA PHE A 45 -14.71 -13.53 -9.33
C PHE A 45 -13.18 -13.45 -9.28
N LYS A 46 -12.58 -13.41 -8.09
CA LYS A 46 -11.12 -13.54 -7.95
C LYS A 46 -10.69 -14.96 -8.29
N THR A 47 -11.47 -15.97 -7.88
CA THR A 47 -11.19 -17.40 -8.14
C THR A 47 -12.44 -18.19 -8.56
N GLN A 48 -12.22 -19.42 -9.02
CA GLN A 48 -13.28 -20.38 -9.39
C GLN A 48 -14.11 -20.88 -8.21
N LYS A 49 -13.72 -20.60 -6.97
CA LYS A 49 -14.35 -21.13 -5.76
C LYS A 49 -14.86 -20.04 -4.82
N ASP A 50 -14.84 -18.79 -5.26
CA ASP A 50 -15.22 -17.67 -4.42
C ASP A 50 -16.70 -17.76 -4.00
N SER A 51 -16.94 -17.44 -2.73
CA SER A 51 -18.27 -17.35 -2.15
C SER A 51 -19.04 -16.09 -2.55
N GLU A 52 -18.37 -15.11 -3.17
CA GLU A 52 -18.97 -13.84 -3.56
C GLU A 52 -18.36 -13.30 -4.87
N GLN A 53 -19.19 -12.72 -5.74
CA GLN A 53 -18.73 -12.06 -6.96
C GLN A 53 -17.96 -10.77 -6.65
N THR A 54 -16.85 -10.54 -7.35
CA THR A 54 -16.14 -9.25 -7.33
C THR A 54 -16.94 -8.17 -8.07
N GLY A 55 -17.80 -8.57 -9.00
CA GLY A 55 -18.80 -7.72 -9.60
C GLY A 55 -19.54 -8.41 -10.73
N GLU A 56 -20.42 -7.65 -11.35
CA GLU A 56 -21.28 -8.12 -12.43
C GLU A 56 -21.44 -7.07 -13.53
N ILE A 57 -21.71 -7.55 -14.73
CA ILE A 57 -22.06 -6.74 -15.90
C ILE A 57 -23.41 -7.24 -16.37
N LYS A 58 -24.46 -6.48 -16.06
CA LYS A 58 -25.81 -6.75 -16.57
C LYS A 58 -25.86 -6.40 -18.06
N LEU A 59 -26.19 -7.37 -18.88
CA LEU A 59 -26.37 -7.19 -20.32
C LEU A 59 -27.80 -6.72 -20.58
N LEU A 60 -27.94 -5.65 -21.35
CA LEU A 60 -29.22 -5.07 -21.73
C LEU A 60 -29.36 -5.10 -23.24
N SER A 61 -30.56 -4.85 -23.76
CA SER A 61 -30.77 -4.68 -25.22
C SER A 61 -29.97 -3.53 -25.82
N THR A 62 -29.54 -2.57 -25.00
CA THR A 62 -28.67 -1.44 -25.37
C THR A 62 -27.18 -1.72 -25.15
N SER A 63 -26.82 -2.90 -24.65
CA SER A 63 -25.41 -3.29 -24.50
C SER A 63 -24.80 -3.61 -25.86
N ALA A 64 -23.47 -3.53 -25.95
CA ALA A 64 -22.72 -3.92 -27.14
C ALA A 64 -21.45 -4.68 -26.74
N CYS A 65 -21.04 -5.65 -27.54
CA CYS A 65 -19.79 -6.39 -27.35
C CYS A 65 -18.99 -6.35 -28.64
N ASN A 66 -17.77 -5.80 -28.61
CA ASN A 66 -16.97 -5.56 -29.82
C ASN A 66 -15.52 -6.02 -29.63
N PRO A 67 -14.88 -6.66 -30.63
CA PRO A 67 -13.42 -6.83 -30.64
C PRO A 67 -12.70 -5.47 -30.67
N GLU A 68 -11.61 -5.33 -29.90
CA GLU A 68 -10.84 -4.09 -29.72
C GLU A 68 -9.33 -4.35 -29.88
N PRO A 69 -8.86 -4.94 -30.99
CA PRO A 69 -7.46 -5.32 -31.15
C PRO A 69 -6.55 -4.10 -31.09
N GLY A 70 -5.45 -4.20 -30.32
CA GLY A 70 -4.42 -3.16 -30.26
C GLY A 70 -4.79 -1.89 -29.49
N LYS A 71 -5.98 -1.84 -28.86
CA LYS A 71 -6.40 -0.69 -28.04
C LYS A 71 -5.50 -0.45 -26.82
N SER A 72 -4.88 -1.51 -26.29
CA SER A 72 -3.94 -1.44 -25.16
C SER A 72 -2.65 -2.19 -25.47
N LYS A 73 -1.50 -1.63 -25.05
CA LYS A 73 -0.18 -2.24 -25.26
C LYS A 73 -0.14 -3.66 -24.69
N GLY A 74 0.31 -4.62 -25.51
CA GLY A 74 0.45 -6.03 -25.15
C GLY A 74 -0.85 -6.87 -25.14
N LYS A 75 -2.01 -6.32 -25.52
CA LYS A 75 -3.32 -7.00 -25.38
C LYS A 75 -3.98 -7.19 -26.74
N LYS A 76 -3.45 -8.13 -27.52
CA LYS A 76 -3.85 -8.37 -28.92
C LYS A 76 -5.29 -8.85 -29.04
N TYR A 77 -5.74 -9.75 -28.15
CA TYR A 77 -7.07 -10.36 -28.19
C TYR A 77 -8.02 -9.71 -27.18
N GLN A 78 -8.06 -8.37 -27.22
CA GLN A 78 -8.93 -7.54 -26.39
C GLN A 78 -10.31 -7.37 -27.04
N PHE A 79 -11.34 -7.26 -26.23
CA PHE A 79 -12.71 -6.89 -26.60
C PHE A 79 -13.31 -5.94 -25.55
N SER A 80 -14.40 -5.28 -25.88
CA SER A 80 -15.15 -4.41 -24.99
C SER A 80 -16.58 -4.92 -24.78
N VAL A 81 -17.11 -4.71 -23.57
CA VAL A 81 -18.54 -4.85 -23.25
C VAL A 81 -19.05 -3.49 -22.79
N GLY A 82 -19.87 -2.84 -23.62
CA GLY A 82 -20.50 -1.57 -23.33
C GLY A 82 -21.85 -1.76 -22.64
N THR A 83 -22.07 -1.05 -21.53
CA THR A 83 -23.37 -0.84 -20.90
C THR A 83 -23.69 0.66 -20.89
N PRO A 84 -24.94 1.09 -20.61
CA PRO A 84 -25.29 2.51 -20.56
C PRO A 84 -24.40 3.35 -19.63
N ASN A 85 -23.88 2.73 -18.56
CA ASN A 85 -23.11 3.43 -17.54
C ASN A 85 -21.59 3.29 -17.72
N ARG A 86 -21.12 2.27 -18.46
CA ARG A 86 -19.70 1.93 -18.49
C ARG A 86 -19.32 1.01 -19.65
N VAL A 87 -18.13 1.25 -20.21
CA VAL A 87 -17.44 0.31 -21.09
C VAL A 87 -16.41 -0.50 -20.29
N TYR A 88 -16.45 -1.81 -20.43
CA TYR A 88 -15.52 -2.75 -19.81
C TYR A 88 -14.56 -3.28 -20.88
N TYR A 89 -13.27 -3.06 -20.70
CA TYR A 89 -12.25 -3.67 -21.56
C TYR A 89 -11.75 -4.97 -20.95
N ILE A 90 -11.71 -6.03 -21.75
CA ILE A 90 -11.40 -7.40 -21.34
C ILE A 90 -10.52 -8.02 -22.41
N PHE A 91 -9.56 -8.88 -22.05
CA PHE A 91 -8.80 -9.65 -23.02
C PHE A 91 -8.63 -11.10 -22.61
N ASP A 92 -8.47 -11.95 -23.62
CA ASP A 92 -8.09 -13.36 -23.50
C ASP A 92 -6.63 -13.52 -23.98
N GLU A 93 -5.94 -14.54 -23.51
CA GLU A 93 -4.58 -14.85 -23.95
C GLU A 93 -4.56 -15.42 -25.38
N THR A 94 -5.72 -15.83 -25.91
CA THR A 94 -5.88 -16.45 -27.22
C THR A 94 -6.97 -15.79 -28.07
N GLU A 95 -6.74 -15.73 -29.38
CA GLU A 95 -7.74 -15.25 -30.35
C GLU A 95 -9.04 -16.07 -30.28
N LYS A 96 -8.89 -17.40 -30.23
CA LYS A 96 -10.02 -18.34 -30.14
C LYS A 96 -10.85 -18.11 -28.88
N GLY A 97 -10.21 -17.90 -27.72
CA GLY A 97 -10.89 -17.64 -26.46
C GLY A 97 -11.69 -16.34 -26.51
N MET A 98 -11.06 -15.26 -26.99
CA MET A 98 -11.72 -13.97 -27.22
C MET A 98 -12.94 -14.10 -28.14
N GLN A 99 -12.80 -14.75 -29.30
CA GLN A 99 -13.89 -14.91 -30.26
C GLN A 99 -15.08 -15.66 -29.63
N GLN A 100 -14.81 -16.75 -28.90
CA GLN A 100 -15.87 -17.49 -28.21
C GLN A 100 -16.62 -16.66 -27.16
N TRP A 101 -15.92 -15.78 -26.45
CA TRP A 101 -16.54 -14.87 -25.47
C TRP A 101 -17.37 -13.80 -26.15
N VAL A 102 -16.84 -13.15 -27.19
CA VAL A 102 -17.55 -12.14 -27.99
C VAL A 102 -18.82 -12.74 -28.60
N ASP A 103 -18.72 -13.92 -29.22
CA ASP A 103 -19.87 -14.60 -29.84
C ASP A 103 -20.97 -14.92 -28.82
N LYS A 104 -20.58 -15.43 -27.63
CA LYS A 104 -21.56 -15.76 -26.58
C LYS A 104 -22.26 -14.52 -26.02
N ILE A 105 -21.49 -13.49 -25.69
CA ILE A 105 -22.04 -12.26 -25.11
C ILE A 105 -22.95 -11.55 -26.13
N SER A 106 -22.51 -11.44 -27.38
CA SER A 106 -23.29 -10.80 -28.44
C SER A 106 -24.59 -11.56 -28.70
N LYS A 107 -24.54 -12.90 -28.78
CA LYS A 107 -25.75 -13.72 -28.91
C LYS A 107 -26.72 -13.56 -27.74
N THR A 108 -26.22 -13.41 -26.51
CA THR A 108 -27.06 -13.12 -25.35
C THR A 108 -27.75 -11.76 -25.48
N ILE A 109 -27.02 -10.72 -25.90
CA ILE A 109 -27.57 -9.37 -26.14
C ILE A 109 -28.66 -9.41 -27.23
N ASP A 110 -28.41 -10.10 -28.34
CA ASP A 110 -29.38 -10.27 -29.44
C ASP A 110 -30.65 -11.01 -28.99
N ASN A 111 -30.51 -12.01 -28.14
CA ASN A 111 -31.67 -12.71 -27.58
C ASN A 111 -32.50 -11.81 -26.66
N ILE A 112 -31.86 -10.90 -25.93
CA ILE A 112 -32.54 -9.91 -25.09
C ILE A 112 -33.29 -8.89 -25.96
N SER A 113 -32.69 -8.41 -27.06
CA SER A 113 -33.37 -7.47 -27.96
C SER A 113 -34.55 -8.10 -28.70
N ASN A 114 -34.45 -9.39 -29.04
CA ASN A 114 -35.51 -10.11 -29.78
C ASN A 114 -36.60 -10.71 -28.87
N GLY A 115 -36.37 -10.77 -27.55
CA GLY A 115 -37.26 -11.40 -26.56
C GLY A 115 -38.33 -10.48 -25.93
N GLY A 116 -38.52 -9.26 -26.44
CA GLY A 116 -39.47 -8.27 -25.92
C GLY A 116 -40.95 -8.53 -26.26
N SER A 117 -41.50 -9.70 -25.93
CA SER A 117 -42.95 -9.92 -25.77
C SER A 117 -43.27 -11.28 -25.15
N GLY A 118 -43.89 -11.26 -23.96
CA GLY A 118 -44.58 -12.41 -23.37
C GLY A 118 -44.07 -12.82 -21.98
N GLY A 119 -44.60 -12.21 -20.92
CA GLY A 119 -44.43 -12.72 -19.55
C GLY A 119 -45.43 -13.83 -19.23
N ALA A 120 -45.09 -14.69 -18.26
CA ALA A 120 -45.98 -15.10 -17.17
C ALA A 120 -45.28 -16.01 -16.16
N SER A 121 -45.63 -15.74 -14.91
CA SER A 121 -45.40 -16.49 -13.67
C SER A 121 -45.82 -17.97 -13.75
N SER A 122 -45.12 -18.84 -13.02
CA SER A 122 -45.73 -20.04 -12.43
C SER A 122 -45.10 -20.37 -11.08
N SER A 123 -45.94 -20.31 -10.06
CA SER A 123 -45.72 -20.67 -8.66
C SER A 123 -46.16 -22.12 -8.38
N ALA A 124 -45.67 -22.66 -7.26
CA ALA A 124 -46.04 -23.89 -6.54
C ALA A 124 -45.46 -25.20 -7.11
N THR A 125 -44.90 -26.14 -6.33
CA THR A 125 -45.44 -26.69 -5.08
C THR A 125 -44.39 -27.22 -4.09
N VAL A 126 -44.78 -27.15 -2.81
CA VAL A 126 -44.22 -27.79 -1.61
C VAL A 126 -44.23 -29.32 -1.71
N GLY A 127 -43.17 -29.96 -1.22
CA GLY A 127 -43.11 -31.40 -0.91
C GLY A 127 -42.10 -31.66 0.22
N ASN A 128 -42.60 -32.14 1.35
CA ASN A 128 -41.85 -32.46 2.58
C ASN A 128 -41.24 -33.87 2.54
N GLU A 129 -40.03 -33.97 3.13
CA GLU A 129 -39.39 -35.09 3.86
C GLU A 129 -38.95 -36.40 3.14
N PRO A 130 -38.01 -37.18 3.74
CA PRO A 130 -36.99 -36.86 4.74
C PRO A 130 -35.57 -37.35 4.35
N ALA A 131 -34.58 -36.95 5.17
CA ALA A 131 -33.18 -37.38 5.10
C ALA A 131 -32.97 -38.88 5.37
N PRO A 132 -31.83 -39.46 4.92
CA PRO A 132 -31.18 -40.51 5.65
C PRO A 132 -29.79 -40.10 6.15
N ALA A 133 -29.42 -40.78 7.24
CA ALA A 133 -28.35 -40.49 8.17
C ALA A 133 -26.94 -40.76 7.64
N ALA A 134 -25.99 -40.09 8.30
CA ALA A 134 -24.57 -40.33 8.22
C ALA A 134 -24.16 -41.74 8.67
N THR A 135 -23.17 -42.32 8.00
CA THR A 135 -22.14 -43.21 8.57
C THR A 135 -20.86 -43.13 7.73
N PRO A 136 -19.69 -43.42 8.33
CA PRO A 136 -18.40 -42.83 7.97
C PRO A 136 -17.71 -43.58 6.84
N VAL A 137 -17.00 -42.86 5.97
CA VAL A 137 -16.07 -43.45 5.00
C VAL A 137 -14.66 -42.94 5.24
N GLU A 138 -13.78 -43.91 5.33
CA GLU A 138 -12.38 -43.96 5.68
C GLU A 138 -11.47 -43.18 4.71
N GLN A 139 -10.39 -42.60 5.23
CA GLN A 139 -9.36 -41.87 4.48
C GLN A 139 -8.56 -42.78 3.53
N PRO A 140 -8.26 -42.35 2.29
CA PRO A 140 -7.13 -42.88 1.54
C PRO A 140 -5.85 -42.09 1.86
N LYS A 141 -4.84 -42.78 2.40
CA LYS A 141 -3.41 -42.42 2.36
C LYS A 141 -2.90 -42.41 0.91
N THR A 142 -1.92 -41.55 0.61
CA THR A 142 -0.87 -41.56 -0.47
C THR A 142 -0.81 -40.17 -1.15
N THR A 143 0.30 -39.57 -1.53
CA THR A 143 1.76 -39.76 -1.37
C THR A 143 2.39 -38.42 -1.77
N GLU A 144 3.50 -38.08 -1.14
CA GLU A 144 4.31 -36.87 -1.35
C GLU A 144 4.97 -36.84 -2.75
N PRO A 145 5.02 -35.70 -3.47
CA PRO A 145 5.87 -35.56 -4.64
C PRO A 145 7.26 -35.02 -4.27
N GLU A 146 8.29 -35.75 -4.69
CA GLU A 146 9.71 -35.44 -4.54
C GLU A 146 10.14 -34.13 -5.21
N LYS A 147 11.13 -33.49 -4.57
CA LYS A 147 11.91 -32.32 -4.99
C LYS A 147 12.94 -32.71 -6.07
N PRO A 148 13.11 -31.96 -7.18
CA PRO A 148 14.25 -32.15 -8.06
C PRO A 148 15.51 -31.52 -7.45
N SER A 149 16.57 -32.32 -7.40
CA SER A 149 17.94 -32.00 -7.00
C SER A 149 18.67 -31.12 -8.01
N SER A 150 19.49 -30.20 -7.49
CA SER A 150 20.54 -29.46 -8.22
C SER A 150 21.62 -30.38 -8.80
N PRO A 151 22.33 -29.92 -9.83
CA PRO A 151 23.74 -30.28 -9.99
C PRO A 151 24.63 -29.03 -10.15
N ASP A 152 25.76 -29.04 -9.44
CA ASP A 152 26.99 -28.30 -9.75
C ASP A 152 28.15 -29.32 -9.52
N PRO A 153 29.27 -29.31 -10.29
CA PRO A 153 30.26 -28.23 -10.23
C PRO A 153 30.84 -27.78 -11.60
N SER A 154 31.50 -26.60 -11.56
CA SER A 154 32.30 -25.94 -12.61
C SER A 154 33.47 -26.79 -13.21
N PRO A 155 34.14 -26.32 -14.29
CA PRO A 155 35.29 -25.42 -14.14
C PRO A 155 35.52 -24.33 -15.23
N THR A 156 35.89 -23.13 -14.75
CA THR A 156 36.97 -22.19 -15.13
C THR A 156 37.30 -21.74 -16.58
N VAL A 157 37.52 -20.41 -16.67
CA VAL A 157 38.38 -19.56 -17.56
C VAL A 157 37.85 -19.10 -18.93
N GLY A 158 37.71 -17.77 -19.06
CA GLY A 158 37.69 -17.06 -20.34
C GLY A 158 37.53 -15.55 -20.17
N ASN A 159 38.63 -14.85 -19.92
CA ASN A 159 38.77 -13.38 -19.93
C ASN A 159 38.27 -12.77 -21.26
N THR A 160 37.60 -11.61 -21.21
CA THR A 160 37.86 -10.50 -22.16
C THR A 160 37.19 -9.21 -21.72
N ASP A 161 38.01 -8.16 -21.63
CA ASP A 161 37.69 -6.74 -21.46
C ASP A 161 36.58 -6.24 -22.40
N ILE A 162 35.64 -5.45 -21.86
CA ILE A 162 35.03 -4.33 -22.60
C ILE A 162 34.98 -3.10 -21.70
N SER A 163 35.46 -2.02 -22.30
CA SER A 163 35.78 -0.68 -21.82
C SER A 163 34.67 0.10 -21.10
N LYS A 164 35.12 0.88 -20.13
CA LYS A 164 34.45 2.03 -19.51
C LYS A 164 33.93 3.02 -20.57
N GLU A 165 32.64 3.36 -20.51
CA GLU A 165 32.13 4.63 -21.03
C GLU A 165 31.72 5.50 -19.84
N GLU A 166 32.32 6.69 -19.76
CA GLU A 166 31.95 7.76 -18.83
C GLU A 166 30.61 8.39 -19.26
N PRO A 167 29.70 8.74 -18.32
CA PRO A 167 28.47 9.40 -18.69
C PRO A 167 28.72 10.87 -19.02
N LYS A 168 28.21 11.28 -20.19
CA LYS A 168 28.19 12.66 -20.67
C LYS A 168 27.29 13.52 -19.80
N ASN A 169 27.83 14.67 -19.44
CA ASN A 169 27.21 15.76 -18.71
C ASN A 169 26.04 16.38 -19.52
N THR A 170 24.81 16.27 -19.02
CA THR A 170 23.64 17.04 -19.51
C THR A 170 22.90 17.64 -18.33
N THR A 171 23.04 18.95 -18.17
CA THR A 171 22.32 19.78 -17.21
C THR A 171 20.81 19.81 -17.52
N GLY A 172 19.96 19.48 -16.54
CA GLY A 172 18.54 19.80 -16.60
C GLY A 172 17.62 19.01 -15.65
N THR A 173 17.58 19.39 -14.37
CA THR A 173 16.44 19.24 -13.43
C THR A 173 15.97 17.86 -12.94
N SER A 174 16.47 16.73 -13.44
CA SER A 174 16.16 15.39 -12.87
C SER A 174 17.21 14.84 -11.90
N ASP A 175 18.47 15.26 -12.05
CA ASP A 175 19.60 14.71 -11.28
C ASP A 175 19.65 15.17 -9.81
N GLY A 176 18.96 16.26 -9.46
CA GLY A 176 19.09 16.89 -8.14
C GLY A 176 18.53 16.05 -6.98
N HIS A 177 17.39 15.40 -7.19
CA HIS A 177 16.74 14.62 -6.12
C HIS A 177 17.41 13.26 -5.91
N LEU A 178 17.80 12.57 -7.00
CA LEU A 178 18.55 11.32 -6.92
C LEU A 178 19.94 11.57 -6.31
N ALA A 179 20.57 12.71 -6.60
CA ALA A 179 21.81 13.10 -5.95
C ALA A 179 21.66 13.27 -4.43
N LYS A 180 20.61 13.93 -3.94
CA LYS A 180 20.34 14.06 -2.50
C LYS A 180 19.99 12.72 -1.83
N LEU A 181 19.19 11.87 -2.50
CA LEU A 181 18.92 10.51 -2.03
C LEU A 181 20.20 9.67 -1.93
N ASN A 182 21.07 9.74 -2.93
CA ASN A 182 22.35 9.05 -2.94
C ASN A 182 23.30 9.59 -1.86
N ALA A 183 23.37 10.91 -1.68
CA ALA A 183 24.17 11.52 -0.62
C ALA A 183 23.71 11.06 0.77
N ALA A 184 22.39 11.08 1.00
CA ALA A 184 21.79 10.55 2.21
C ALA A 184 22.12 9.07 2.41
N LYS A 185 21.98 8.23 1.37
CA LYS A 185 22.30 6.80 1.41
C LYS A 185 23.77 6.58 1.78
N SER A 186 24.69 7.32 1.16
CA SER A 186 26.14 7.20 1.40
C SER A 186 26.56 7.58 2.83
N ALA A 187 25.75 8.34 3.56
CA ALA A 187 26.01 8.70 4.95
C ALA A 187 25.61 7.62 5.97
N ILE A 188 24.98 6.53 5.50
CA ILE A 188 24.38 5.49 6.36
C ILE A 188 25.23 4.22 6.31
N PRO A 189 25.86 3.83 7.45
CA PRO A 189 26.83 2.75 7.46
C PRO A 189 26.29 1.40 6.94
N PHE A 190 25.08 0.99 7.35
CA PHE A 190 24.53 -0.32 6.98
C PHE A 190 24.03 -0.42 5.53
N LEU A 191 24.09 0.69 4.77
CA LEU A 191 23.76 0.73 3.33
C LEU A 191 25.02 0.77 2.44
N SER A 192 26.20 0.47 2.99
CA SER A 192 27.48 0.49 2.29
C SER A 192 27.91 -0.86 1.69
N ASP A 193 27.23 -1.95 2.04
CA ASP A 193 27.52 -3.29 1.54
C ASP A 193 26.72 -3.58 0.28
N ASP A 194 27.42 -3.71 -0.85
CA ASP A 194 26.85 -3.95 -2.19
C ASP A 194 26.12 -5.30 -2.30
N ASP A 195 26.44 -6.27 -1.43
CA ASP A 195 25.77 -7.58 -1.38
C ASP A 195 24.58 -7.62 -0.40
N SER A 196 24.23 -6.49 0.22
CA SER A 196 23.16 -6.41 1.21
C SER A 196 21.76 -6.43 0.57
N LYS A 197 20.90 -7.33 1.05
CA LYS A 197 19.46 -7.36 0.67
C LYS A 197 18.74 -6.06 1.02
N VAL A 198 19.17 -5.39 2.08
CA VAL A 198 18.64 -4.09 2.50
C VAL A 198 18.92 -3.06 1.41
N LEU A 199 20.13 -3.07 0.85
CA LEU A 199 20.51 -2.18 -0.25
C LEU A 199 19.79 -2.52 -1.57
N GLU A 200 19.58 -3.80 -1.87
CA GLU A 200 18.76 -4.25 -3.00
C GLU A 200 17.33 -3.69 -2.89
N PHE A 201 16.71 -3.78 -1.70
CA PHE A 201 15.38 -3.25 -1.45
C PHE A 201 15.30 -1.73 -1.63
N TRP A 202 16.32 -0.99 -1.18
CA TRP A 202 16.43 0.45 -1.44
C TRP A 202 16.51 0.75 -2.94
N SER A 203 17.26 -0.04 -3.69
CA SER A 203 17.40 0.12 -5.15
C SER A 203 16.07 -0.09 -5.86
N ILE A 204 15.35 -1.17 -5.53
CA ILE A 204 14.01 -1.46 -6.06
C ILE A 204 13.03 -0.31 -5.77
N TRP A 205 13.05 0.23 -4.55
CA TRP A 205 12.20 1.36 -4.19
C TRP A 205 12.59 2.65 -4.93
N SER A 206 13.87 3.02 -4.93
CA SER A 206 14.34 4.26 -5.55
C SER A 206 14.14 4.29 -7.07
N GLU A 207 14.34 3.17 -7.76
CA GLU A 207 14.06 3.01 -9.20
C GLU A 207 12.57 3.06 -9.52
N SER A 208 11.71 2.79 -8.54
CA SER A 208 10.26 2.93 -8.72
C SER A 208 9.80 4.38 -8.75
N ILE A 209 10.58 5.34 -8.26
CA ILE A 209 10.15 6.73 -8.15
C ILE A 209 10.04 7.36 -9.57
N PRO A 210 8.98 8.15 -9.87
CA PRO A 210 8.83 8.77 -11.19
C PRO A 210 10.07 9.57 -11.61
N ASN A 211 10.49 9.38 -12.87
CA ASN A 211 11.62 10.09 -13.46
C ASN A 211 11.18 11.38 -14.18
N ALA A 212 12.10 12.04 -14.86
CA ALA A 212 11.82 13.29 -15.59
C ALA A 212 10.73 13.15 -16.67
N GLU A 213 10.72 12.03 -17.38
CA GLU A 213 9.76 11.73 -18.44
C GLU A 213 8.37 11.49 -17.86
N ASP A 214 8.29 10.75 -16.74
CA ASP A 214 7.03 10.51 -16.01
C ASP A 214 6.41 11.81 -15.48
N MET A 215 7.23 12.83 -15.26
CA MET A 215 6.84 14.14 -14.73
C MET A 215 6.64 15.22 -15.81
N GLU A 216 6.73 14.86 -17.10
CA GLU A 216 6.56 15.81 -18.20
C GLU A 216 5.15 16.44 -18.18
N GLY A 217 5.08 17.78 -18.19
CA GLY A 217 3.82 18.52 -18.13
C GLY A 217 3.17 18.58 -16.75
N VAL A 218 3.83 18.06 -15.71
CA VAL A 218 3.37 18.13 -14.32
C VAL A 218 4.08 19.26 -13.59
N SER A 219 3.32 20.20 -13.02
CA SER A 219 3.88 21.38 -12.34
C SER A 219 4.35 21.11 -10.91
N GLU A 220 3.85 20.03 -10.31
CA GLU A 220 4.13 19.65 -8.93
C GLU A 220 5.47 18.90 -8.85
N ARG A 221 6.19 19.08 -7.73
CA ARG A 221 7.46 18.40 -7.49
C ARG A 221 7.26 17.13 -6.68
N ILE A 222 8.22 16.22 -6.81
CA ILE A 222 8.35 15.08 -5.91
C ILE A 222 8.92 15.57 -4.59
N GLU A 223 8.28 15.15 -3.50
CA GLU A 223 8.71 15.42 -2.13
C GLU A 223 9.42 14.20 -1.56
N PHE A 224 10.61 14.41 -1.00
CA PHE A 224 11.42 13.39 -0.37
C PHE A 224 11.60 13.69 1.12
N THR A 225 11.37 12.67 1.94
CA THR A 225 11.59 12.73 3.38
C THR A 225 12.46 11.56 3.81
N LEU A 226 13.43 11.84 4.66
CA LEU A 226 14.26 10.86 5.34
C LEU A 226 13.95 10.92 6.84
N ALA A 227 13.77 9.79 7.50
CA ALA A 227 13.78 9.72 8.95
C ALA A 227 14.86 8.73 9.42
N THR A 228 15.55 9.04 10.51
CA THR A 228 16.54 8.13 11.10
C THR A 228 16.42 8.10 12.62
N SER A 229 16.59 6.93 13.23
CA SER A 229 16.74 6.86 14.69
C SER A 229 18.00 7.62 15.12
N ALA A 230 18.02 8.14 16.34
CA ALA A 230 19.21 8.82 16.87
C ALA A 230 20.45 7.89 16.85
N SER A 231 20.24 6.57 17.02
CA SER A 231 21.29 5.55 16.90
C SER A 231 21.71 5.25 15.46
N ARG A 232 20.99 5.76 14.45
CA ARG A 232 21.13 5.46 13.01
C ARG A 232 20.99 3.98 12.65
N GLU A 233 20.35 3.20 13.52
CA GLU A 233 20.07 1.77 13.32
C GLU A 233 18.78 1.54 12.51
N LYS A 234 17.89 2.55 12.42
CA LYS A 234 16.66 2.53 11.63
C LYS A 234 16.62 3.73 10.68
N LEU A 235 16.20 3.49 9.44
CA LEU A 235 15.88 4.51 8.46
C LEU A 235 14.49 4.33 7.87
N THR A 236 13.83 5.45 7.58
CA THR A 236 12.60 5.51 6.80
C THR A 236 12.81 6.45 5.63
N TRP A 237 12.56 5.97 4.42
CA TRP A 237 12.54 6.81 3.22
C TRP A 237 11.11 6.99 2.74
N ARG A 238 10.74 8.21 2.37
CA ARG A 238 9.43 8.50 1.79
C ARG A 238 9.58 9.35 0.53
N ALA A 239 8.78 9.03 -0.48
CA ALA A 239 8.64 9.82 -1.68
C ALA A 239 7.15 10.00 -1.99
N ALA A 240 6.72 11.23 -2.23
CA ALA A 240 5.34 11.54 -2.61
C ALA A 240 5.27 12.56 -3.72
N GLY A 241 4.19 12.52 -4.48
CA GLY A 241 3.96 13.47 -5.54
C GLY A 241 2.59 13.28 -6.18
N PRO A 242 2.39 13.86 -7.36
CA PRO A 242 1.11 13.90 -8.04
C PRO A 242 0.59 12.49 -8.36
N GLN A 243 -0.69 12.25 -8.07
CA GLN A 243 -1.30 10.91 -8.16
C GLN A 243 -1.13 10.25 -9.54
N ASN A 244 -1.29 11.01 -10.62
CA ASN A 244 -1.22 10.52 -12.00
C ASN A 244 0.19 10.02 -12.38
N ALA A 245 1.24 10.59 -11.82
CA ALA A 245 2.61 10.16 -12.05
C ALA A 245 3.01 8.97 -11.16
N PHE A 246 2.55 8.97 -9.90
CA PHE A 246 2.97 7.98 -8.91
C PHE A 246 2.23 6.64 -8.98
N ILE A 247 0.94 6.62 -9.36
CA ILE A 247 0.11 5.45 -9.08
C ILE A 247 0.59 4.18 -9.78
N GLN A 248 1.00 4.27 -11.05
CA GLN A 248 1.48 3.11 -11.79
C GLN A 248 2.83 2.62 -11.25
N LYS A 249 3.72 3.56 -10.92
CA LYS A 249 5.02 3.31 -10.34
C LYS A 249 4.97 2.61 -8.98
N MET A 250 4.11 3.09 -8.09
CA MET A 250 3.87 2.47 -6.78
C MET A 250 3.29 1.07 -6.93
N VAL A 251 2.33 0.89 -7.86
CA VAL A 251 1.80 -0.43 -8.20
C VAL A 251 2.94 -1.35 -8.65
N ASP A 252 3.75 -0.94 -9.62
CA ASP A 252 4.86 -1.78 -10.11
C ASP A 252 5.85 -2.14 -8.99
N PHE A 253 6.18 -1.20 -8.10
CA PHE A 253 6.97 -1.44 -6.89
C PHE A 253 6.36 -2.54 -6.02
N PHE A 254 5.09 -2.41 -5.64
CA PHE A 254 4.42 -3.38 -4.77
C PHE A 254 4.33 -4.77 -5.40
N TRP A 255 4.13 -4.87 -6.72
CA TRP A 255 4.18 -6.15 -7.41
C TRP A 255 5.59 -6.77 -7.39
N ASN A 256 6.64 -5.97 -7.60
CA ASN A 256 8.02 -6.44 -7.61
C ASN A 256 8.46 -6.99 -6.25
N VAL A 257 7.96 -6.40 -5.15
CA VAL A 257 8.27 -6.85 -3.79
C VAL A 257 7.29 -7.91 -3.26
N GLY A 258 6.37 -8.38 -4.10
CA GLY A 258 5.46 -9.49 -3.78
C GLY A 258 4.29 -9.12 -2.87
N ALA A 259 3.85 -7.86 -2.87
CA ALA A 259 2.70 -7.43 -2.08
C ALA A 259 1.43 -8.21 -2.46
N PRO A 260 0.58 -8.59 -1.47
CA PRO A 260 -0.66 -9.31 -1.76
C PRO A 260 -1.63 -8.48 -2.62
N GLU A 261 -2.31 -9.13 -3.57
CA GLU A 261 -3.33 -8.45 -4.41
C GLU A 261 -4.44 -7.80 -3.56
N SER A 262 -4.76 -8.37 -2.39
CA SER A 262 -5.72 -7.79 -1.45
C SER A 262 -5.29 -6.42 -0.92
N GLU A 263 -4.00 -6.20 -0.68
CA GLU A 263 -3.50 -4.93 -0.17
C GLU A 263 -3.45 -3.87 -1.28
N ILE A 264 -3.15 -4.29 -2.50
CA ILE A 264 -3.31 -3.43 -3.68
C ILE A 264 -4.78 -3.04 -3.88
N ASP A 265 -5.72 -3.98 -3.72
CA ASP A 265 -7.16 -3.69 -3.73
C ASP A 265 -7.51 -2.66 -2.65
N LYS A 266 -7.00 -2.81 -1.42
CA LYS A 266 -7.23 -1.87 -0.31
C LYS A 266 -6.69 -0.46 -0.62
N LEU A 267 -5.47 -0.34 -1.16
CA LEU A 267 -4.93 0.95 -1.64
C LEU A 267 -5.90 1.65 -2.61
N ASN A 268 -6.47 0.89 -3.56
CA ASN A 268 -7.44 1.44 -4.51
C ASN A 268 -8.74 1.89 -3.82
N ASP A 269 -9.23 1.12 -2.86
CA ASP A 269 -10.47 1.42 -2.13
C ASP A 269 -10.32 2.66 -1.25
N VAL A 270 -9.20 2.76 -0.51
CA VAL A 270 -8.89 3.95 0.30
C VAL A 270 -8.63 5.16 -0.60
N GLY A 271 -7.92 4.98 -1.71
CA GLY A 271 -7.70 6.05 -2.70
C GLY A 271 -9.02 6.57 -3.28
N ALA A 272 -10.01 5.71 -3.51
CA ALA A 272 -11.34 6.11 -3.98
C ALA A 272 -12.17 6.82 -2.91
N LEU A 273 -11.90 6.54 -1.62
CA LEU A 273 -12.58 7.16 -0.49
C LEU A 273 -12.02 8.57 -0.19
N ILE A 274 -10.69 8.70 -0.16
CA ILE A 274 -10.00 9.95 0.20
C ILE A 274 -9.83 10.88 -1.01
N ASN A 275 -9.71 10.31 -2.22
CA ASN A 275 -9.45 11.03 -3.46
C ASN A 275 -8.25 12.00 -3.34
N PRO A 276 -7.05 11.48 -2.97
CA PRO A 276 -5.90 12.32 -2.66
C PRO A 276 -5.30 12.92 -3.94
N THR A 277 -4.93 14.20 -3.88
CA THR A 277 -4.19 14.88 -4.97
C THR A 277 -2.74 14.41 -5.06
N LYS A 278 -2.15 14.01 -3.92
CA LYS A 278 -0.80 13.45 -3.82
C LYS A 278 -0.82 12.07 -3.16
N ILE A 279 0.04 11.19 -3.64
CA ILE A 279 0.26 9.85 -3.07
C ILE A 279 1.76 9.58 -2.99
N GLY A 280 2.16 8.65 -2.12
CA GLY A 280 3.55 8.28 -1.99
C GLY A 280 3.76 6.86 -1.49
N SER A 281 5.00 6.39 -1.67
CA SER A 281 5.49 5.14 -1.08
C SER A 281 6.55 5.44 -0.03
N TRP A 282 6.71 4.50 0.90
CA TRP A 282 7.76 4.55 1.91
C TRP A 282 8.41 3.17 2.07
N ILE A 283 9.65 3.17 2.54
CA ILE A 283 10.35 1.98 3.00
C ILE A 283 10.98 2.23 4.36
N ASP A 284 10.89 1.24 5.24
CA ASP A 284 11.58 1.15 6.52
C ASP A 284 12.70 0.13 6.42
N MET A 285 13.84 0.45 7.02
CA MET A 285 15.07 -0.33 6.94
C MET A 285 15.77 -0.32 8.28
N SER A 286 16.47 -1.41 8.62
CA SER A 286 17.33 -1.44 9.81
C SER A 286 18.67 -2.11 9.56
N GLU A 287 19.64 -1.79 10.41
CA GLU A 287 20.96 -2.43 10.43
C GLU A 287 20.86 -3.97 10.64
N LYS A 288 19.82 -4.42 11.34
CA LYS A 288 19.57 -5.85 11.60
C LYS A 288 18.86 -6.56 10.44
N GLY A 289 18.77 -5.94 9.27
CA GLY A 289 18.14 -6.53 8.09
C GLY A 289 16.62 -6.38 8.04
N GLY A 290 16.03 -5.51 8.86
CA GLY A 290 14.61 -5.17 8.77
C GLY A 290 14.34 -4.46 7.44
N MET A 291 13.28 -4.90 6.76
CA MET A 291 12.79 -4.30 5.53
C MET A 291 11.27 -4.34 5.56
N ASP A 292 10.65 -3.17 5.50
CA ASP A 292 9.21 -3.04 5.34
C ASP A 292 8.91 -1.89 4.37
N GLY A 293 7.72 -1.88 3.78
CA GLY A 293 7.36 -0.85 2.84
C GLY A 293 5.87 -0.74 2.66
N GLY A 294 5.43 0.44 2.22
CA GLY A 294 4.02 0.74 2.13
C GLY A 294 3.72 1.97 1.32
N TRP A 295 2.47 2.40 1.40
CA TRP A 295 1.97 3.61 0.76
C TRP A 295 1.44 4.59 1.81
N TYR A 296 1.31 5.84 1.40
CA TYR A 296 0.65 6.88 2.19
C TYR A 296 0.07 7.98 1.30
N PHE A 297 -0.92 8.69 1.83
CA PHE A 297 -1.57 9.84 1.21
C PHE A 297 -1.31 11.08 2.07
N PRO A 298 -0.33 11.93 1.70
CA PRO A 298 -0.01 13.15 2.43
C PRO A 298 -0.99 14.28 2.09
N VAL A 299 -2.26 14.10 2.45
CA VAL A 299 -3.32 15.08 2.23
C VAL A 299 -4.13 15.28 3.50
N ASP A 300 -4.52 16.53 3.75
CA ASP A 300 -5.46 16.83 4.85
C ASP A 300 -6.80 16.14 4.59
N ASN A 301 -7.29 15.44 5.61
CA ASN A 301 -8.55 14.70 5.59
C ASN A 301 -9.12 14.57 7.02
N THR A 302 -10.39 14.19 7.14
CA THR A 302 -10.99 13.98 8.46
C THR A 302 -10.45 12.70 9.09
N ILE A 303 -10.26 12.68 10.41
CA ILE A 303 -9.82 11.48 11.14
C ILE A 303 -10.67 10.24 10.83
N LYS A 304 -11.98 10.41 10.63
CA LYS A 304 -12.90 9.33 10.27
C LYS A 304 -12.53 8.65 8.94
N LEU A 305 -12.06 9.41 7.95
CA LEU A 305 -11.61 8.87 6.66
C LEU A 305 -10.26 8.16 6.81
N ALA A 306 -9.35 8.71 7.61
CA ALA A 306 -8.08 8.04 7.93
C ALA A 306 -8.30 6.70 8.64
N LEU A 307 -9.17 6.65 9.65
CA LEU A 307 -9.49 5.43 10.39
C LEU A 307 -10.19 4.38 9.51
N ALA A 308 -10.96 4.79 8.50
CA ALA A 308 -11.56 3.88 7.53
C ALA A 308 -10.53 3.16 6.63
N ALA A 309 -9.31 3.68 6.53
CA ALA A 309 -8.20 2.98 5.88
C ALA A 309 -7.66 1.82 6.72
N GLY A 310 -7.83 1.91 8.03
CA GLY A 310 -7.41 0.91 9.01
C GLY A 310 -8.22 -0.38 8.97
N ASP A 311 -7.77 -1.33 9.78
CA ASP A 311 -8.57 -2.49 10.13
C ASP A 311 -9.44 -2.15 11.36
N PRO A 312 -10.75 -2.48 11.32
CA PRO A 312 -11.61 -2.22 12.46
C PRO A 312 -11.17 -3.07 13.65
N GLY A 313 -11.06 -2.46 14.83
CA GLY A 313 -10.60 -3.13 16.03
C GLY A 313 -10.58 -2.21 17.25
N GLU A 314 -10.19 -2.76 18.40
CA GLU A 314 -10.03 -1.97 19.62
C GLU A 314 -9.12 -0.74 19.42
N PRO A 315 -7.95 -0.82 18.74
CA PRO A 315 -7.09 0.35 18.56
C PRO A 315 -7.76 1.48 17.77
N THR A 316 -8.44 1.15 16.66
CA THR A 316 -9.11 2.16 15.83
C THR A 316 -10.30 2.80 16.55
N ASN A 317 -11.06 2.03 17.33
CA ASN A 317 -12.13 2.57 18.18
C ASN A 317 -11.56 3.50 19.28
N MET A 318 -10.46 3.11 19.93
CA MET A 318 -9.81 3.93 20.95
C MET A 318 -9.32 5.27 20.39
N VAL A 319 -8.73 5.27 19.19
CA VAL A 319 -8.33 6.49 18.50
C VAL A 319 -9.54 7.35 18.15
N GLU A 320 -10.63 6.77 17.65
CA GLU A 320 -11.88 7.50 17.34
C GLU A 320 -12.47 8.17 18.59
N ASP A 321 -12.60 7.42 19.68
CA ASP A 321 -13.16 7.90 20.95
C ASP A 321 -12.30 8.99 21.57
N TRP A 322 -10.98 8.78 21.64
CA TRP A 322 -10.04 9.76 22.17
C TRP A 322 -10.07 11.05 21.34
N ALA A 323 -10.03 10.93 20.02
CA ALA A 323 -10.05 12.09 19.13
C ALA A 323 -11.36 12.88 19.25
N ALA A 324 -12.50 12.21 19.39
CA ALA A 324 -13.78 12.86 19.63
C ALA A 324 -13.80 13.61 20.98
N GLN A 325 -13.26 13.02 22.04
CA GLN A 325 -13.17 13.66 23.36
C GLN A 325 -12.25 14.88 23.36
N GLN A 326 -11.14 14.80 22.62
CA GLN A 326 -10.11 15.84 22.59
C GLN A 326 -10.29 16.85 21.44
N ASN A 327 -11.38 16.74 20.67
CA ASN A 327 -11.67 17.59 19.52
C ASN A 327 -10.56 17.58 18.44
N VAL A 328 -10.00 16.40 18.18
CA VAL A 328 -8.99 16.15 17.15
C VAL A 328 -9.70 15.66 15.88
N GLU A 329 -9.95 16.56 14.95
CA GLU A 329 -10.78 16.25 13.76
C GLU A 329 -9.97 15.94 12.50
N GLN A 330 -8.71 16.38 12.43
CA GLN A 330 -7.93 16.43 11.21
C GLN A 330 -6.75 15.44 11.25
N SER A 331 -6.67 14.63 10.20
CA SER A 331 -5.47 13.90 9.82
C SER A 331 -4.80 14.59 8.63
N TYR A 332 -3.47 14.61 8.57
CA TYR A 332 -2.74 15.14 7.42
C TYR A 332 -2.03 14.06 6.60
N SER A 333 -2.09 12.82 7.07
CA SER A 333 -1.54 11.67 6.36
C SER A 333 -2.16 10.38 6.87
N VAL A 334 -2.47 9.48 5.94
CA VAL A 334 -2.79 8.08 6.24
C VAL A 334 -2.00 7.17 5.31
N GLY A 335 -1.52 6.06 5.84
CA GLY A 335 -0.76 5.08 5.09
C GLY A 335 -0.94 3.67 5.63
N ARG A 336 -0.39 2.71 4.93
CA ARG A 336 -0.44 1.29 5.31
C ARG A 336 0.77 0.55 4.76
N ASP A 337 1.27 -0.39 5.53
CA ASP A 337 2.27 -1.35 5.06
C ASP A 337 1.69 -2.26 3.97
N MET A 338 2.58 -2.90 3.21
CA MET A 338 2.27 -3.83 2.14
C MET A 338 2.88 -5.22 2.41
N GLY A 339 3.17 -5.51 3.67
CA GLY A 339 3.73 -6.77 4.13
C GLY A 339 2.93 -7.99 3.66
N ALA A 340 3.65 -9.05 3.29
CA ALA A 340 3.04 -10.29 2.82
C ALA A 340 2.23 -11.00 3.91
N ALA A 341 2.71 -10.96 5.15
CA ALA A 341 2.10 -11.60 6.30
C ALA A 341 1.37 -10.57 7.19
N PRO A 342 0.13 -10.86 7.65
CA PRO A 342 -0.50 -10.09 8.71
C PRO A 342 0.25 -10.26 10.05
N PRO A 343 0.05 -9.35 11.02
CA PRO A 343 -0.91 -8.24 10.98
C PRO A 343 -0.39 -7.06 10.16
N ARG A 344 -1.28 -6.46 9.35
CA ARG A 344 -0.98 -5.21 8.60
C ARG A 344 -1.14 -4.01 9.50
N GLN A 345 -0.32 -3.01 9.23
CA GLN A 345 -0.14 -1.81 10.01
C GLN A 345 -0.68 -0.62 9.23
N THR A 346 -1.59 0.14 9.84
CA THR A 346 -2.10 1.40 9.31
C THR A 346 -1.49 2.55 10.09
N GLU A 347 -0.85 3.46 9.38
CA GLU A 347 -0.25 4.67 9.91
C GLU A 347 -1.19 5.85 9.72
N ILE A 348 -1.42 6.62 10.78
CA ILE A 348 -2.26 7.81 10.78
C ILE A 348 -1.49 8.94 11.47
N PHE A 349 -1.36 10.07 10.80
CA PHE A 349 -0.84 11.28 11.41
C PHE A 349 -1.96 12.28 11.69
N LEU A 350 -1.99 12.79 12.92
CA LEU A 350 -2.99 13.74 13.40
C LEU A 350 -2.33 15.07 13.75
N ARG A 351 -2.95 16.19 13.37
CA ARG A 351 -2.57 17.50 13.91
C ARG A 351 -3.27 17.70 15.25
N LEU A 352 -2.51 18.07 16.28
CA LEU A 352 -3.12 18.42 17.55
C LEU A 352 -3.73 19.83 17.47
N PRO A 353 -4.98 20.03 17.95
CA PRO A 353 -5.65 21.32 17.92
C PRO A 353 -4.94 22.33 18.83
N GLY A 354 -5.27 23.61 18.62
CA GLY A 354 -4.72 24.71 19.41
C GLY A 354 -3.48 25.35 18.81
N SER A 355 -3.09 26.49 19.38
CA SER A 355 -1.91 27.28 19.00
C SER A 355 -0.86 27.36 20.10
N ASP A 356 -1.14 26.76 21.25
CA ASP A 356 -0.30 26.79 22.44
C ASP A 356 0.45 25.46 22.59
N VAL A 357 1.76 25.55 22.83
CA VAL A 357 2.65 24.38 22.89
C VAL A 357 2.35 23.54 24.12
N GLU A 358 2.13 24.17 25.28
CA GLU A 358 1.87 23.46 26.54
C GLU A 358 0.60 22.60 26.45
N SER A 359 -0.45 23.15 25.84
CA SER A 359 -1.71 22.46 25.58
C SER A 359 -1.52 21.30 24.60
N GLN A 360 -0.76 21.50 23.51
CA GLN A 360 -0.48 20.43 22.55
C GLN A 360 0.40 19.31 23.15
N VAL A 361 1.40 19.65 23.96
CA VAL A 361 2.24 18.66 24.67
C VAL A 361 1.39 17.87 25.66
N SER A 362 0.55 18.56 26.44
CA SER A 362 -0.38 17.93 27.39
C SER A 362 -1.29 16.92 26.69
N LEU A 363 -1.84 17.30 25.53
CA LEU A 363 -2.69 16.43 24.73
C LEU A 363 -1.92 15.23 24.14
N ALA A 364 -0.69 15.44 23.68
CA ALA A 364 0.15 14.36 23.17
C ALA A 364 0.50 13.33 24.27
N LEU A 365 0.77 13.79 25.49
CA LEU A 365 1.02 12.93 26.65
C LEU A 365 -0.25 12.19 27.10
N ASP A 366 -1.41 12.84 27.00
CA ASP A 366 -2.71 12.21 27.25
C ASP A 366 -2.97 11.04 26.28
N ALA A 367 -2.55 11.15 25.01
CA ALA A 367 -2.64 10.05 24.06
C ALA A 367 -1.83 8.82 24.50
N PHE A 368 -0.62 9.01 25.02
CA PHE A 368 0.20 7.90 25.56
C PHE A 368 -0.52 7.17 26.70
N SER A 369 -1.10 7.93 27.64
CA SER A 369 -1.86 7.36 28.75
C SER A 369 -3.14 6.66 28.28
N SER A 370 -3.92 7.33 27.44
CA SER A 370 -5.20 6.84 26.91
C SER A 370 -5.04 5.57 26.06
N PHE A 371 -3.97 5.49 25.27
CA PHE A 371 -3.66 4.32 24.43
C PHE A 371 -2.80 3.28 25.15
N LYS A 372 -2.57 3.45 26.46
CA LYS A 372 -1.84 2.51 27.34
C LYS A 372 -0.39 2.25 26.91
N PHE A 373 0.26 3.22 26.27
CA PHE A 373 1.69 3.18 26.02
C PHE A 373 2.48 3.49 27.30
N PRO A 374 3.69 2.95 27.48
CA PRO A 374 4.58 3.35 28.56
C PRO A 374 4.88 4.85 28.54
N GLU A 375 5.05 5.45 29.72
CA GLU A 375 5.39 6.87 29.82
C GLU A 375 6.72 7.17 29.12
N ILE A 376 6.79 8.33 28.47
CA ILE A 376 8.02 8.87 27.92
C ILE A 376 9.04 9.08 29.06
N PRO A 377 10.30 8.66 28.90
CA PRO A 377 11.33 8.86 29.92
C PRO A 377 11.41 10.31 30.39
N GLU A 378 11.53 10.53 31.70
CA GLU A 378 11.43 11.87 32.30
C GLU A 378 12.44 12.88 31.73
N ALA A 379 13.63 12.43 31.34
CA ALA A 379 14.61 13.28 30.66
C ALA A 379 14.10 13.77 29.29
N ALA A 380 13.54 12.89 28.47
CA ALA A 380 12.93 13.25 27.18
C ALA A 380 11.67 14.11 27.37
N LYS A 381 10.85 13.79 28.38
CA LYS A 381 9.63 14.54 28.73
C LYS A 381 9.92 15.97 29.19
N THR A 382 11.06 16.18 29.87
CA THR A 382 11.54 17.53 30.23
C THR A 382 11.87 18.33 28.96
N ILE A 383 12.65 17.76 28.05
CA ILE A 383 13.00 18.40 26.77
C ILE A 383 11.75 18.68 25.92
N LEU A 384 10.77 17.76 25.92
CA LEU A 384 9.49 17.94 25.21
C LEU A 384 8.66 19.13 25.75
N LYS A 385 8.75 19.42 27.05
CA LYS A 385 8.02 20.55 27.67
C LYS A 385 8.70 21.90 27.45
N GLU A 386 9.98 21.91 27.11
CA GLU A 386 10.75 23.13 26.83
C GLU A 386 10.57 23.64 25.38
N GLN A 387 9.79 22.91 24.58
CA GLN A 387 9.54 23.26 23.19
C GLN A 387 8.77 24.59 23.09
N SER A 388 9.12 25.38 22.08
CA SER A 388 8.59 26.74 21.87
C SER A 388 7.77 26.89 20.59
N LYS A 389 7.72 25.84 19.76
CA LYS A 389 7.01 25.85 18.48
C LYS A 389 5.75 24.99 18.56
N ALA A 390 4.62 25.60 18.25
CA ALA A 390 3.36 24.89 18.07
C ALA A 390 3.37 24.11 16.75
N GLY A 391 2.33 23.29 16.55
CA GLY A 391 2.22 22.39 15.40
C GLY A 391 2.71 20.98 15.71
N ILE A 392 2.55 20.56 16.97
CA ILE A 392 2.82 19.18 17.38
C ILE A 392 1.78 18.26 16.72
N CYS A 393 2.28 17.12 16.24
CA CYS A 393 1.47 16.08 15.63
C CYS A 393 1.61 14.76 16.39
N LEU A 394 0.62 13.89 16.24
CA LEU A 394 0.74 12.49 16.62
C LEU A 394 0.97 11.64 15.38
N SER A 395 1.82 10.63 15.50
CA SER A 395 1.91 9.52 14.58
C SER A 395 1.44 8.26 15.29
N ILE A 396 0.42 7.61 14.75
CA ILE A 396 -0.21 6.44 15.34
C ILE A 396 -0.13 5.31 14.33
N ILE A 397 0.39 4.16 14.75
CA ILE A 397 0.34 2.93 13.96
C ILE A 397 -0.49 1.88 14.70
N THR A 398 -1.51 1.38 14.02
CA THR A 398 -2.42 0.35 14.55
C THR A 398 -2.44 -0.87 13.64
N SER A 399 -2.71 -2.04 14.21
CA SER A 399 -2.99 -3.26 13.48
C SER A 399 -4.24 -3.96 14.01
N SER A 400 -4.64 -5.06 13.36
CA SER A 400 -5.71 -5.92 13.88
C SER A 400 -5.38 -6.57 15.23
N GLU A 401 -4.11 -6.56 15.64
CA GLU A 401 -3.62 -7.20 16.87
C GLU A 401 -3.34 -6.19 18.00
N GLY A 402 -3.34 -4.88 17.71
CA GLY A 402 -3.13 -3.87 18.75
C GLY A 402 -2.53 -2.57 18.23
N PHE A 403 -2.16 -1.70 19.17
CA PHE A 403 -1.32 -0.55 18.89
C PHE A 403 0.12 -1.00 18.63
N VAL A 404 0.64 -0.65 17.46
CA VAL A 404 2.00 -0.98 17.03
C VAL A 404 2.97 0.08 17.51
N ARG A 405 2.65 1.36 17.27
CA ARG A 405 3.56 2.48 17.55
C ARG A 405 2.77 3.74 17.84
N LEU A 406 3.30 4.54 18.76
CA LEU A 406 2.82 5.90 19.01
C LEU A 406 4.03 6.85 19.04
N GLY A 407 3.89 8.00 18.38
CA GLY A 407 4.93 9.02 18.28
C GLY A 407 4.38 10.42 18.46
N ILE A 408 5.15 11.28 19.13
CA ILE A 408 4.92 12.73 19.21
C ILE A 408 5.90 13.42 18.28
N LEU A 409 5.42 14.09 17.23
CA LEU A 409 6.26 14.86 16.31
C LEU A 409 6.28 16.33 16.72
N VAL A 410 7.48 16.82 17.05
CA VAL A 410 7.72 18.22 17.39
C VAL A 410 8.45 18.91 16.23
N PRO A 411 7.92 20.03 15.71
CA PRO A 411 8.49 20.69 14.54
C PRO A 411 9.77 21.44 14.87
N GLN A 412 10.73 21.36 13.95
CA GLN A 412 11.93 22.19 13.89
C GLN A 412 12.69 22.29 15.24
N PRO A 413 13.13 21.15 15.80
CA PRO A 413 13.94 21.13 17.02
C PRO A 413 15.19 21.99 16.88
N THR A 414 15.63 22.59 17.98
CA THR A 414 16.91 23.31 18.02
C THR A 414 18.08 22.34 18.03
N ARG A 415 19.28 22.81 17.68
CA ARG A 415 20.49 21.98 17.76
C ARG A 415 20.74 21.41 19.16
N GLY A 416 20.56 22.23 20.20
CA GLY A 416 20.67 21.76 21.59
C GLY A 416 19.64 20.68 21.92
N CYS A 417 18.41 20.80 21.42
CA CYS A 417 17.39 19.76 21.59
C CYS A 417 17.81 18.43 20.92
N VAL A 418 18.47 18.47 19.75
CA VAL A 418 19.03 17.28 19.10
C VAL A 418 20.11 16.65 19.97
N ASP A 419 21.07 17.46 20.45
CA ASP A 419 22.15 17.01 21.33
C ASP A 419 21.63 16.34 22.61
N ASP A 420 20.70 17.00 23.30
CA ASP A 420 20.13 16.51 24.55
C ASP A 420 19.37 15.19 24.34
N LEU A 421 18.58 15.08 23.26
CA LEU A 421 17.82 13.86 22.96
C LEU A 421 18.71 12.69 22.53
N CYS A 422 19.78 12.94 21.77
CA CYS A 422 20.81 11.94 21.51
C CYS A 422 21.40 11.41 22.83
N GLY A 423 21.70 12.31 23.78
CA GLY A 423 22.14 11.95 25.12
C GLY A 423 21.15 11.06 25.89
N VAL A 424 19.84 11.34 25.80
CA VAL A 424 18.80 10.55 26.48
C VAL A 424 18.78 9.09 26.02
N VAL A 425 19.00 8.84 24.72
CA VAL A 425 18.97 7.47 24.16
C VAL A 425 20.36 6.85 23.99
N GLY A 426 21.41 7.49 24.50
CA GLY A 426 22.79 7.00 24.43
C GLY A 426 23.39 7.01 23.02
N ALA A 427 22.92 7.90 22.15
CA ALA A 427 23.39 8.05 20.79
C ALA A 427 24.39 9.21 20.64
N SER A 428 25.16 9.21 19.56
CA SER A 428 26.10 10.27 19.20
C SER A 428 25.37 11.39 18.44
N SER A 429 25.39 12.62 18.94
CA SER A 429 24.87 13.76 18.17
C SER A 429 25.81 14.18 17.03
N ASP A 430 27.12 13.94 17.16
CA ASP A 430 28.10 14.15 16.08
C ASP A 430 27.74 13.34 14.82
N ASP A 431 27.22 12.12 15.02
CA ASP A 431 26.77 11.26 13.93
C ASP A 431 25.55 11.82 13.20
N ILE A 432 24.62 12.42 13.94
CA ILE A 432 23.44 13.09 13.39
C ILE A 432 23.85 14.36 12.64
N HIS A 433 24.76 15.15 13.19
CA HIS A 433 25.30 16.35 12.53
C HIS A 433 26.12 16.03 11.28
N ALA A 434 26.83 14.90 11.27
CA ALA A 434 27.51 14.41 10.08
C ALA A 434 26.52 14.04 8.97
N LEU A 435 25.41 13.37 9.32
CA LEU A 435 24.31 13.11 8.39
C LEU A 435 23.73 14.42 7.84
N GLU A 436 23.38 15.37 8.71
CA GLU A 436 22.85 16.69 8.32
C GLU A 436 23.76 17.41 7.34
N SER A 437 25.07 17.38 7.59
CA SER A 437 26.08 17.95 6.69
C SER A 437 26.10 17.26 5.33
N SER A 438 25.97 15.94 5.29
CA SER A 438 25.99 15.15 4.04
C SER A 438 24.77 15.42 3.15
N ILE A 439 23.63 15.74 3.75
CA ILE A 439 22.37 16.04 3.03
C ILE A 439 22.13 17.54 2.86
N ASN A 440 23.08 18.38 3.27
CA ASN A 440 22.99 19.85 3.27
C ASN A 440 21.70 20.35 3.96
N SER A 441 21.46 19.86 5.17
CA SER A 441 20.34 20.24 6.03
C SER A 441 20.80 21.14 7.18
N ASP A 442 19.99 22.14 7.51
CA ASP A 442 20.19 23.01 8.68
C ASP A 442 19.65 22.40 9.99
N GLY A 443 19.12 21.17 9.93
CA GLY A 443 18.57 20.43 11.06
C GLY A 443 17.25 19.71 10.72
N PRO A 444 16.70 18.94 11.67
CA PRO A 444 15.50 18.15 11.43
C PRO A 444 14.28 19.05 11.19
N SER A 445 13.42 18.64 10.26
CA SER A 445 12.08 19.20 10.09
C SER A 445 11.18 18.85 11.27
N PHE A 446 11.32 17.64 11.82
CA PHE A 446 10.68 17.20 13.05
C PHE A 446 11.62 16.30 13.85
N VAL A 447 11.45 16.30 15.17
CA VAL A 447 11.88 15.19 16.02
C VAL A 447 10.65 14.42 16.47
N GLU A 448 10.75 13.10 16.54
CA GLU A 448 9.70 12.20 16.94
C GLU A 448 10.10 11.42 18.20
N TYR A 449 9.30 11.59 19.26
CA TYR A 449 9.38 10.81 20.49
C TYR A 449 8.47 9.61 20.33
N GLN A 450 9.02 8.45 20.00
CA GLN A 450 8.21 7.28 19.67
C GLN A 450 8.39 6.13 20.63
N HIS A 451 7.39 5.26 20.66
CA HIS A 451 7.43 3.98 21.34
C HIS A 451 6.90 2.90 20.41
N LEU A 452 7.73 1.89 20.10
CA LEU A 452 7.33 0.69 19.38
C LEU A 452 6.93 -0.39 20.40
N THR A 453 5.72 -0.92 20.29
CA THR A 453 5.20 -1.94 21.20
C THR A 453 6.01 -3.24 21.09
N GLU A 454 6.28 -3.88 22.23
CA GLU A 454 6.97 -5.17 22.30
C GLU A 454 6.29 -6.22 21.42
N GLY A 455 7.08 -6.98 20.66
CA GLY A 455 6.60 -8.00 19.72
C GLY A 455 6.38 -7.51 18.29
N PHE A 456 6.33 -6.20 18.04
CA PHE A 456 6.19 -5.63 16.70
C PHE A 456 7.51 -5.23 16.03
N GLY A 457 8.65 -5.38 16.72
CA GLY A 457 9.96 -5.17 16.15
C GLY A 457 10.56 -6.41 15.46
N TYR A 458 9.99 -7.59 15.72
CA TYR A 458 10.38 -8.87 15.10
C TYR A 458 11.89 -9.18 15.17
N GLY A 459 12.57 -8.66 16.22
CA GLY A 459 14.02 -8.80 16.41
C GLY A 459 14.90 -7.95 15.48
N VAL A 460 14.31 -7.27 14.50
CA VAL A 460 15.03 -6.46 13.50
C VAL A 460 14.85 -4.96 13.71
N TYR A 461 13.81 -4.53 14.42
CA TYR A 461 13.62 -3.13 14.84
C TYR A 461 13.77 -2.98 16.35
N LYS A 462 14.22 -1.80 16.78
CA LYS A 462 14.33 -1.45 18.20
C LYS A 462 12.93 -1.24 18.78
N GLU A 463 12.55 -2.10 19.73
CA GLU A 463 11.31 -1.99 20.49
C GLU A 463 11.50 -1.07 21.70
N GLY A 464 10.40 -0.50 22.19
CA GLY A 464 10.40 0.46 23.28
C GLY A 464 10.58 1.92 22.82
N PHE A 465 11.02 2.77 23.75
CA PHE A 465 11.22 4.20 23.50
C PHE A 465 12.42 4.46 22.57
N ASP A 466 12.22 5.35 21.60
CA ASP A 466 13.25 5.81 20.69
C ASP A 466 13.02 7.26 20.24
N VAL A 467 14.09 7.90 19.78
CA VAL A 467 14.05 9.24 19.19
C VAL A 467 14.39 9.14 17.71
N VAL A 468 13.55 9.72 16.86
CA VAL A 468 13.73 9.74 15.40
C VAL A 468 13.76 11.17 14.89
N PHE A 469 14.72 11.47 14.02
CA PHE A 469 14.84 12.78 13.36
C PHE A 469 14.36 12.68 11.91
N HIS A 470 13.45 13.57 11.53
CA HIS A 470 12.85 13.62 10.19
C HIS A 470 13.39 14.83 9.42
N TYR A 471 13.80 14.62 8.18
CA TYR A 471 14.44 15.60 7.30
C TYR A 471 13.69 15.69 5.98
N SER A 472 13.41 16.92 5.53
CA SER A 472 13.01 17.16 4.15
C SER A 472 14.24 17.24 3.26
N LEU A 473 14.26 16.49 2.15
CA LEU A 473 15.33 16.50 1.16
C LEU A 473 14.99 17.37 -0.06
N ASN A 474 13.97 18.22 0.05
CA ASN A 474 13.42 19.02 -1.04
C ASN A 474 14.31 20.19 -1.47
#